data_AF-A0A9D2SMT6-F1
#
_entry.id   AF-A0A9D2SMT6-F1
#
_cell.length_a   1.000
_cell.length_b   1.000
_cell.length_c   1.000
_cell.angle_alpha   90.00
_cell.angle_beta   90.00
_cell.angle_gamma   90.00
#
_symmetry.space_group_name_H-M   'P 1'
#
loop_
_entity.id
_entity.type
_entity.pdbx_description
1 polymer ?
#
loop_
_entity_poly.entity_id
_entity_poly.type
_entity_poly.pdbx_seq_one_letter_code
_entity_poly.pdbx_strand_id
1 'polypeptide(L)'
;MGLGWGGDWSSIVDRPHLYLPDWGSTPAKLKEEYGTFEKFRETWSGSGAAAGSGTASGSGSVIVRDGQIHANNFCGAGIVPDGIRGSRTKKAGIKVLQYAMNLDYRAGLAVDGIWGTKSRQALGNHYVRRGEKQYLVTAAEILLMLKNYAVNGVESPGIFGGGLEQAVKSYQRAGGLSVDGIAGPATFLSLIA
;
A
#
# COMPACT_ATOMS: atom_id res chain seq x y z
N MET A 1 -4.38 -24.89 43.23
CA MET A 1 -5.19 -26.12 43.27
C MET A 1 -5.61 -26.45 41.84
N GLY A 2 -5.18 -27.60 41.32
CA GLY A 2 -5.74 -28.27 40.15
C GLY A 2 -5.19 -27.88 38.77
N LEU A 3 -4.24 -28.67 38.26
CA LEU A 3 -3.94 -28.81 36.83
C LEU A 3 -4.69 -30.04 36.31
N GLY A 4 -5.35 -29.92 35.15
CA GLY A 4 -5.97 -31.03 34.42
C GLY A 4 -5.33 -31.21 33.05
N TRP A 5 -4.91 -32.43 32.76
CA TRP A 5 -4.21 -32.85 31.53
C TRP A 5 -5.18 -33.51 30.54
N GLY A 6 -4.97 -33.28 29.25
CA GLY A 6 -5.46 -34.11 28.14
C GLY A 6 -4.40 -34.11 27.03
N GLY A 7 -3.83 -35.27 26.76
CA GLY A 7 -2.62 -35.44 25.93
C GLY A 7 -2.86 -35.80 24.44
N ASP A 8 -1.72 -35.71 23.72
CA ASP A 8 -1.19 -36.58 22.64
C ASP A 8 -1.98 -36.81 21.34
N TRP A 9 -1.45 -36.66 20.10
CA TRP A 9 -0.25 -36.05 19.48
C TRP A 9 -0.54 -36.01 17.96
N SER A 10 -0.16 -34.92 17.26
CA SER A 10 0.45 -34.94 15.90
C SER A 10 0.71 -33.51 15.33
N SER A 11 1.70 -32.80 15.91
CA SER A 11 2.41 -31.58 15.40
C SER A 11 1.56 -30.33 15.07
N ILE A 12 1.87 -29.11 15.50
CA ILE A 12 3.14 -28.36 15.67
C ILE A 12 3.04 -27.51 16.94
N VAL A 13 4.19 -27.28 17.60
CA VAL A 13 4.35 -26.41 18.78
C VAL A 13 3.65 -25.06 18.59
N ASP A 14 2.58 -24.82 19.34
CA ASP A 14 1.95 -23.52 19.44
C ASP A 14 2.88 -22.57 20.21
N ARG A 15 3.43 -21.59 19.50
CA ARG A 15 4.15 -20.47 20.09
C ARG A 15 3.12 -19.54 20.74
N PRO A 16 3.44 -18.87 21.86
CA PRO A 16 2.47 -18.07 22.59
C PRO A 16 1.85 -17.02 21.67
N HIS A 17 0.56 -17.13 21.43
CA HIS A 17 -0.23 -16.15 20.70
C HIS A 17 -0.71 -15.06 21.68
N LEU A 18 -0.63 -13.81 21.24
CA LEU A 18 -1.13 -12.67 21.99
C LEU A 18 -2.66 -12.76 22.04
N TYR A 19 -3.22 -13.12 23.20
CA TYR A 19 -4.67 -13.12 23.42
C TYR A 19 -5.12 -11.66 23.54
N LEU A 20 -5.73 -11.11 22.47
CA LEU A 20 -6.49 -9.87 22.53
C LEU A 20 -7.96 -10.23 22.77
N PRO A 21 -8.58 -9.85 23.90
CA PRO A 21 -9.91 -10.34 24.30
C PRO A 21 -11.04 -10.02 23.31
N ASP A 22 -10.90 -9.01 22.47
CA ASP A 22 -12.06 -8.40 21.79
C ASP A 22 -11.96 -8.25 20.26
N TRP A 23 -10.90 -8.75 19.60
CA TRP A 23 -10.79 -8.61 18.12
C TRP A 23 -11.78 -9.50 17.33
N GLY A 24 -12.60 -10.30 18.00
CA GLY A 24 -13.68 -11.09 17.37
C GLY A 24 -15.10 -10.54 17.58
N SER A 25 -15.29 -9.52 18.42
CA SER A 25 -16.64 -9.10 18.86
C SER A 25 -17.24 -7.94 18.05
N THR A 26 -16.44 -7.26 17.24
CA THR A 26 -16.88 -6.12 16.40
C THR A 26 -17.87 -6.54 15.32
N PRO A 27 -17.65 -7.61 14.53
CA PRO A 27 -18.62 -8.01 13.50
C PRO A 27 -19.93 -8.55 14.08
N ALA A 28 -19.89 -9.16 15.27
CA ALA A 28 -21.07 -9.73 15.92
C ALA A 28 -21.98 -8.63 16.48
N LYS A 29 -21.43 -7.67 17.23
CA LYS A 29 -22.18 -6.51 17.75
C LYS A 29 -22.78 -5.66 16.62
N LEU A 30 -22.03 -5.42 15.56
CA LEU A 30 -22.51 -4.65 14.41
C LEU A 30 -23.63 -5.37 13.64
N LYS A 31 -23.58 -6.72 13.55
CA LYS A 31 -24.66 -7.52 12.95
C LYS A 31 -25.89 -7.62 13.86
N GLU A 32 -25.71 -7.68 15.17
CA GLU A 32 -26.80 -7.66 16.14
C GLU A 32 -27.52 -6.30 16.15
N GLU A 33 -26.77 -5.21 16.03
CA GLU A 33 -27.28 -3.84 16.14
C GLU A 33 -27.86 -3.29 14.82
N TYR A 34 -27.26 -3.63 13.66
CA TYR A 34 -27.66 -3.09 12.35
C TYR A 34 -28.16 -4.14 11.35
N GLY A 35 -27.96 -5.43 11.63
CA GLY A 35 -28.43 -6.55 10.80
C GLY A 35 -27.64 -6.72 9.50
N THR A 36 -27.75 -5.77 8.58
CA THR A 36 -27.09 -5.78 7.27
C THR A 36 -26.09 -4.64 7.14
N PHE A 37 -25.10 -4.83 6.26
CA PHE A 37 -24.12 -3.81 5.94
C PHE A 37 -24.77 -2.52 5.41
N GLU A 38 -25.91 -2.62 4.70
CA GLU A 38 -26.60 -1.45 4.15
C GLU A 38 -27.23 -0.57 5.23
N LYS A 39 -27.85 -1.17 6.27
CA LYS A 39 -28.41 -0.43 7.41
C LYS A 39 -27.33 0.22 8.27
N PHE A 40 -26.19 -0.45 8.44
CA PHE A 40 -25.04 0.14 9.13
C PHE A 40 -24.53 1.39 8.38
N ARG A 41 -24.42 1.32 7.05
CA ARG A 41 -24.01 2.44 6.18
C ARG A 41 -24.96 3.65 6.27
N GLU A 42 -26.26 3.44 6.43
CA GLU A 42 -27.24 4.54 6.50
C GLU A 42 -27.01 5.45 7.73
N THR A 43 -26.47 4.91 8.83
CA THR A 43 -26.17 5.72 10.03
C THR A 43 -25.12 6.81 9.79
N TRP A 44 -24.30 6.67 8.75
CA TRP A 44 -23.29 7.66 8.39
C TRP A 44 -23.88 8.90 7.74
N SER A 45 -25.12 8.82 7.24
CA SER A 45 -25.79 9.93 6.54
C SER A 45 -26.42 10.97 7.48
N GLY A 46 -26.41 10.75 8.80
CA GLY A 46 -26.99 11.64 9.81
C GLY A 46 -26.13 12.83 10.25
N SER A 47 -24.93 13.01 9.69
CA SER A 47 -24.09 14.20 9.96
C SER A 47 -23.83 14.99 8.68
N GLY A 48 -24.82 15.79 8.30
CA GLY A 48 -24.65 16.93 7.39
C GLY A 48 -24.85 16.67 5.90
N ALA A 49 -26.04 16.24 5.49
CA ALA A 49 -26.48 16.33 4.10
C ALA A 49 -27.26 17.64 3.87
N ALA A 50 -26.70 18.54 3.04
CA ALA A 50 -27.50 19.43 2.22
C ALA A 50 -27.47 18.87 0.79
N ALA A 51 -28.60 18.35 0.37
CA ALA A 51 -28.84 17.83 -0.97
C ALA A 51 -28.76 18.97 -1.99
N GLY A 52 -27.70 18.96 -2.80
CA GLY A 52 -27.66 19.57 -4.11
C GLY A 52 -27.63 18.45 -5.13
N SER A 53 -28.70 18.33 -5.91
CA SER A 53 -28.72 17.56 -7.16
C SER A 53 -27.70 18.18 -8.13
N GLY A 54 -26.47 17.71 -8.05
CA GLY A 54 -25.42 18.03 -9.00
C GLY A 54 -24.61 16.77 -9.20
N THR A 55 -24.69 16.20 -10.39
CA THR A 55 -23.71 15.24 -10.89
C THR A 55 -22.34 15.93 -10.92
N ALA A 56 -21.65 15.97 -9.79
CA ALA A 56 -20.23 16.31 -9.74
C ALA A 56 -19.47 15.01 -10.03
N SER A 57 -19.08 14.85 -11.29
CA SER A 57 -18.07 13.88 -11.71
C SER A 57 -16.85 14.02 -10.80
N GLY A 58 -16.61 13.05 -9.92
CA GLY A 58 -15.47 13.06 -9.00
C GLY A 58 -14.18 12.97 -9.82
N SER A 59 -13.49 14.10 -9.99
CA SER A 59 -12.41 14.31 -10.96
C SER A 59 -11.13 13.48 -10.76
N GLY A 60 -11.03 12.66 -9.70
CA GLY A 60 -9.82 11.93 -9.32
C GLY A 60 -9.92 10.42 -9.54
N SER A 61 -8.80 9.77 -9.86
CA SER A 61 -8.74 8.31 -10.03
C SER A 61 -8.86 7.58 -8.69
N VAL A 62 -9.69 6.53 -8.67
CA VAL A 62 -9.81 5.60 -7.55
C VAL A 62 -8.47 4.95 -7.20
N ILE A 63 -7.74 4.49 -8.21
CA ILE A 63 -6.46 3.81 -8.05
C ILE A 63 -5.42 4.78 -7.46
N VAL A 64 -5.40 6.02 -7.95
CA VAL A 64 -4.47 7.04 -7.42
C VAL A 64 -4.83 7.36 -5.97
N ARG A 65 -6.11 7.49 -5.65
CA ARG A 65 -6.57 7.73 -4.28
C ARG A 65 -6.14 6.62 -3.33
N ASP A 66 -6.31 5.37 -3.74
CA ASP A 66 -5.91 4.22 -2.93
C ASP A 66 -4.37 4.20 -2.76
N GLY A 67 -3.62 4.51 -3.81
CA GLY A 67 -2.16 4.69 -3.72
C GLY A 67 -1.76 5.83 -2.76
N GLN A 68 -2.53 6.92 -2.69
CA GLN A 68 -2.28 8.02 -1.74
C GLN A 68 -2.53 7.55 -0.30
N ILE A 69 -3.57 6.73 -0.05
CA ILE A 69 -3.83 6.10 1.25
C ILE A 69 -2.66 5.21 1.65
N HIS A 70 -2.19 4.33 0.74
CA HIS A 70 -1.05 3.46 1.02
C HIS A 70 0.24 4.25 1.28
N ALA A 71 0.50 5.34 0.54
CA ALA A 71 1.64 6.20 0.81
C ALA A 71 1.57 6.85 2.21
N ASN A 72 0.37 7.26 2.65
CA ASN A 72 0.17 7.77 4.01
C ASN A 72 0.46 6.70 5.07
N ASN A 73 -0.08 5.49 4.89
CA ASN A 73 0.09 4.40 5.85
C ASN A 73 1.52 3.87 5.89
N PHE A 74 2.20 3.82 4.74
CA PHE A 74 3.54 3.24 4.63
C PHE A 74 4.63 4.16 5.18
N CYS A 75 4.66 5.43 4.76
CA CYS A 75 5.76 6.34 5.10
C CYS A 75 5.31 7.66 5.77
N GLY A 76 4.07 7.76 6.23
CA GLY A 76 3.54 9.00 6.83
C GLY A 76 3.57 10.17 5.85
N ALA A 77 3.15 9.97 4.60
CA ALA A 77 3.23 11.00 3.56
C ALA A 77 2.45 12.29 3.89
N GLY A 78 1.31 12.18 4.59
CA GLY A 78 0.50 13.31 5.05
C GLY A 78 -0.19 14.06 3.90
N ILE A 79 -0.67 13.34 2.89
CA ILE A 79 -1.37 13.89 1.73
C ILE A 79 -2.87 13.58 1.79
N VAL A 80 -3.69 14.42 1.14
CA VAL A 80 -5.12 14.17 1.01
C VAL A 80 -5.33 13.08 -0.06
N PRO A 81 -6.10 12.02 0.22
CA PRO A 81 -6.44 10.99 -0.77
C PRO A 81 -7.55 11.45 -1.72
N ASP A 82 -7.24 12.39 -2.61
CA ASP A 82 -8.19 13.01 -3.56
C ASP A 82 -8.23 12.33 -4.95
N GLY A 83 -7.34 11.37 -5.22
CA GLY A 83 -7.23 10.71 -6.51
C GLY A 83 -6.52 11.52 -7.60
N ILE A 84 -5.90 12.65 -7.25
CA ILE A 84 -5.22 13.54 -8.17
C ILE A 84 -3.71 13.45 -7.96
N ARG A 85 -2.95 13.10 -9.00
CA ARG A 85 -1.48 13.04 -8.93
C ARG A 85 -0.84 14.43 -9.06
N GLY A 86 -1.06 15.27 -8.05
CA GLY A 86 -0.46 16.61 -7.94
C GLY A 86 0.99 16.61 -7.42
N SER A 87 1.54 17.79 -7.20
CA SER A 87 2.92 17.97 -6.68
C SER A 87 3.13 17.28 -5.33
N ARG A 88 2.13 17.31 -4.42
CA ARG A 88 2.17 16.62 -3.13
C ARG A 88 2.25 15.10 -3.29
N THR A 89 1.50 14.53 -4.22
CA THR A 89 1.50 13.09 -4.50
C THR A 89 2.81 12.63 -5.15
N LYS A 90 3.39 13.45 -6.05
CA LYS A 90 4.73 13.18 -6.60
C LYS A 90 5.78 13.17 -5.50
N LYS A 91 5.76 14.17 -4.61
CA LYS A 91 6.63 14.25 -3.43
C LYS A 91 6.45 13.03 -2.50
N ALA A 92 5.20 12.59 -2.30
CA ALA A 92 4.91 11.38 -1.54
C ALA A 92 5.51 10.13 -2.19
N GLY A 93 5.45 9.99 -3.52
CA GLY A 93 6.12 8.89 -4.22
C GLY A 93 7.62 8.82 -3.94
N ILE A 94 8.29 9.98 -3.88
CA ILE A 94 9.71 10.05 -3.49
C ILE A 94 9.91 9.59 -2.03
N LYS A 95 9.06 10.03 -1.10
CA LYS A 95 9.11 9.58 0.31
C LYS A 95 8.93 8.07 0.44
N VAL A 96 8.00 7.48 -0.32
CA VAL A 96 7.77 6.03 -0.35
C VAL A 96 9.05 5.29 -0.75
N LEU A 97 9.71 5.73 -1.83
CA LEU A 97 10.93 5.08 -2.30
C LEU A 97 12.11 5.27 -1.32
N GLN A 98 12.29 6.47 -0.76
CA GLN A 98 13.29 6.72 0.29
C GLN A 98 13.07 5.83 1.52
N TYR A 99 11.83 5.70 1.97
CA TYR A 99 11.47 4.90 3.14
C TYR A 99 11.72 3.40 2.90
N ALA A 100 11.32 2.87 1.74
CA ALA A 100 11.60 1.48 1.38
C ALA A 100 13.11 1.16 1.34
N MET A 101 13.92 2.03 0.72
CA MET A 101 15.38 1.86 0.70
C MET A 101 16.01 1.92 2.11
N ASN A 102 15.43 2.71 3.02
CA ASN A 102 15.87 2.70 4.41
C ASN A 102 15.56 1.37 5.10
N LEU A 103 14.40 0.77 4.84
CA LEU A 103 13.99 -0.50 5.44
C LEU A 103 14.78 -1.69 4.90
N ASP A 104 14.95 -1.78 3.58
CA ASP A 104 15.65 -2.92 2.95
C ASP A 104 17.17 -2.82 3.07
N TYR A 105 17.73 -1.62 2.91
CA TYR A 105 19.17 -1.43 2.70
C TYR A 105 19.84 -0.55 3.77
N ARG A 106 19.10 -0.11 4.80
CA ARG A 106 19.60 0.78 5.87
C ARG A 106 20.29 2.03 5.31
N ALA A 107 19.74 2.58 4.21
CA ALA A 107 20.34 3.65 3.43
C ALA A 107 20.55 4.98 4.18
N GLY A 108 19.92 5.18 5.34
CA GLY A 108 20.10 6.38 6.18
C GLY A 108 19.61 7.68 5.52
N LEU A 109 18.63 7.57 4.62
CA LEU A 109 18.05 8.70 3.89
C LEU A 109 17.08 9.48 4.77
N ALA A 110 17.07 10.81 4.61
CA ALA A 110 15.93 11.61 5.04
C ALA A 110 14.70 11.26 4.17
N VAL A 111 13.55 11.01 4.80
CA VAL A 111 12.29 10.74 4.11
C VAL A 111 11.56 12.06 3.87
N ASP A 112 12.18 12.90 3.06
CA ASP A 112 11.81 14.31 2.86
C ASP A 112 11.08 14.56 1.52
N GLY A 113 11.05 13.57 0.63
CA GLY A 113 10.46 13.68 -0.70
C GLY A 113 11.33 14.46 -1.68
N ILE A 114 12.63 14.61 -1.42
CA ILE A 114 13.59 15.30 -2.29
C ILE A 114 14.52 14.25 -2.91
N TRP A 115 14.45 14.10 -4.24
CA TRP A 115 15.31 13.16 -4.96
C TRP A 115 16.71 13.74 -5.23
N GLY A 116 17.60 13.63 -4.26
CA GLY A 116 18.98 14.11 -4.34
C GLY A 116 20.03 13.03 -4.60
N THR A 117 21.30 13.42 -4.55
CA THR A 117 22.46 12.53 -4.79
C THR A 117 22.47 11.32 -3.85
N LYS A 118 22.14 11.50 -2.57
CA LYS A 118 22.05 10.39 -1.60
C LYS A 118 20.99 9.37 -2.00
N SER A 119 19.79 9.82 -2.39
CA SER A 119 18.72 8.92 -2.83
C SER A 119 19.07 8.19 -4.12
N ARG A 120 19.73 8.87 -5.07
CA ARG A 120 20.23 8.26 -6.30
C ARG A 120 21.30 7.19 -6.03
N GLN A 121 22.25 7.48 -5.15
CA GLN A 121 23.29 6.52 -4.75
C GLN A 121 22.70 5.32 -4.02
N ALA A 122 21.74 5.55 -3.11
CA ALA A 122 21.05 4.50 -2.38
C ALA A 122 20.21 3.60 -3.29
N LEU A 123 19.60 4.13 -4.35
CA LEU A 123 18.92 3.30 -5.34
C LEU A 123 19.91 2.47 -6.16
N GLY A 124 21.05 3.05 -6.55
CA GLY A 124 22.15 2.34 -7.20
C GLY A 124 21.67 1.42 -8.34
N ASN A 125 22.02 0.13 -8.22
CA ASN A 125 21.57 -0.94 -9.12
C ASN A 125 20.48 -1.83 -8.49
N HIS A 126 19.85 -1.37 -7.40
CA HIS A 126 18.78 -2.12 -6.76
C HIS A 126 17.57 -2.23 -7.69
N TYR A 127 16.94 -3.39 -7.65
CA TYR A 127 15.76 -3.71 -8.43
C TYR A 127 14.86 -4.66 -7.63
N VAL A 128 13.62 -4.80 -8.08
CA VAL A 128 12.75 -5.90 -7.68
C VAL A 128 12.15 -6.61 -8.89
N ARG A 129 12.02 -7.93 -8.81
CA ARG A 129 11.44 -8.79 -9.85
C ARG A 129 10.62 -9.92 -9.26
N ARG A 130 9.90 -10.66 -10.13
CA ARG A 130 9.04 -11.77 -9.74
C ARG A 130 9.72 -12.78 -8.80
N GLY A 131 9.02 -13.09 -7.72
CA GLY A 131 9.43 -14.02 -6.66
C GLY A 131 10.15 -13.38 -5.48
N GLU A 132 10.50 -12.09 -5.56
CA GLU A 132 11.18 -11.39 -4.47
C GLU A 132 10.19 -10.82 -3.44
N LYS A 133 10.64 -10.71 -2.19
CA LYS A 133 9.90 -10.10 -1.08
C LYS A 133 10.75 -9.04 -0.40
N GLN A 134 10.41 -7.76 -0.58
CA GLN A 134 11.19 -6.61 -0.10
C GLN A 134 10.25 -5.41 0.13
N TYR A 135 10.65 -4.42 0.93
CA TYR A 135 9.89 -3.16 1.05
C TYR A 135 9.95 -2.33 -0.25
N LEU A 136 10.95 -2.54 -1.09
CA LEU A 136 11.06 -1.95 -2.42
C LEU A 136 9.97 -2.48 -3.38
N VAL A 137 9.43 -3.69 -3.11
CA VAL A 137 8.24 -4.19 -3.79
C VAL A 137 7.00 -3.38 -3.38
N THR A 138 6.81 -3.15 -2.08
CA THR A 138 5.74 -2.27 -1.56
C THR A 138 5.82 -0.89 -2.20
N ALA A 139 7.03 -0.35 -2.35
CA ALA A 139 7.22 0.92 -3.03
C ALA A 139 6.81 0.85 -4.52
N ALA A 140 7.16 -0.21 -5.24
CA ALA A 140 6.75 -0.39 -6.64
C ALA A 140 5.22 -0.44 -6.79
N GLU A 141 4.53 -1.18 -5.92
CA GLU A 141 3.07 -1.29 -5.90
C GLU A 141 2.40 0.08 -5.69
N ILE A 142 2.80 0.80 -4.64
CA ILE A 142 2.25 2.13 -4.33
C ILE A 142 2.54 3.09 -5.47
N LEU A 143 3.76 3.11 -6.00
CA LEU A 143 4.15 4.02 -7.07
C LEU A 143 3.37 3.77 -8.37
N LEU A 144 3.11 2.51 -8.71
CA LEU A 144 2.24 2.15 -9.84
C LEU A 144 0.82 2.65 -9.63
N MET A 145 0.25 2.47 -8.44
CA MET A 145 -1.07 3.01 -8.10
C MET A 145 -1.11 4.54 -8.24
N LEU A 146 -0.07 5.23 -7.75
CA LEU A 146 0.05 6.68 -7.89
C LEU A 146 0.23 7.13 -9.35
N LYS A 147 0.59 6.23 -10.28
CA LYS A 147 0.63 6.44 -11.74
C LYS A 147 -0.63 5.91 -12.43
N ASN A 148 -1.67 5.55 -11.68
CA ASN A 148 -2.94 5.02 -12.14
C ASN A 148 -2.86 3.60 -12.75
N TYR A 149 -1.94 2.76 -12.28
CA TYR A 149 -1.85 1.35 -12.64
C TYR A 149 -2.38 0.49 -11.50
N ALA A 150 -3.35 -0.37 -11.79
CA ALA A 150 -3.90 -1.29 -10.81
C ALA A 150 -2.87 -2.37 -10.43
N VAL A 151 -2.86 -2.71 -9.15
CA VAL A 151 -2.08 -3.81 -8.56
C VAL A 151 -3.02 -4.66 -7.70
N ASN A 152 -2.69 -5.92 -7.49
CA ASN A 152 -3.56 -6.87 -6.76
C ASN A 152 -3.39 -6.74 -5.24
N GLY A 153 -3.43 -5.51 -4.72
CA GLY A 153 -3.15 -5.18 -3.32
C GLY A 153 -1.75 -4.62 -3.10
N VAL A 154 -1.51 -4.22 -1.85
CA VAL A 154 -0.22 -3.71 -1.38
C VAL A 154 0.11 -4.40 -0.06
N GLU A 155 1.18 -5.20 -0.04
CA GLU A 155 1.68 -5.81 1.20
C GLU A 155 2.94 -5.09 1.72
N SER A 156 3.25 -5.26 3.01
CA SER A 156 4.41 -4.62 3.64
C SER A 156 5.12 -5.61 4.59
N PRO A 157 6.27 -6.19 4.20
CA PRO A 157 6.93 -6.05 2.90
C PRO A 157 6.16 -6.76 1.78
N GLY A 158 6.19 -6.16 0.58
CA GLY A 158 5.50 -6.61 -0.63
C GLY A 158 6.10 -7.89 -1.21
N ILE A 159 5.29 -8.67 -1.93
CA ILE A 159 5.73 -9.85 -2.67
C ILE A 159 5.51 -9.61 -4.16
N PHE A 160 6.59 -9.70 -4.93
CA PHE A 160 6.53 -9.44 -6.37
C PHE A 160 5.89 -10.64 -7.08
N GLY A 161 4.56 -10.65 -7.12
CA GLY A 161 3.74 -11.67 -7.78
C GLY A 161 3.58 -11.45 -9.29
N GLY A 162 2.87 -12.38 -9.94
CA GLY A 162 2.60 -12.29 -11.38
C GLY A 162 1.73 -11.08 -11.77
N GLY A 163 0.81 -10.65 -10.90
CA GLY A 163 0.01 -9.45 -11.12
C GLY A 163 0.85 -8.18 -11.16
N LEU A 164 1.81 -8.04 -10.23
CA LEU A 164 2.74 -6.91 -10.21
C LEU A 164 3.67 -6.93 -11.43
N GLU A 165 4.16 -8.11 -11.84
CA GLU A 165 4.96 -8.27 -13.06
C GLU A 165 4.24 -7.73 -14.30
N GLN A 166 2.96 -8.06 -14.46
CA GLN A 166 2.13 -7.58 -15.56
C GLN A 166 1.90 -6.06 -15.49
N ALA A 167 1.67 -5.51 -14.30
CA ALA A 167 1.53 -4.06 -14.10
C ALA A 167 2.83 -3.32 -14.45
N VAL A 168 4.00 -3.83 -14.03
CA VAL A 168 5.31 -3.26 -14.39
C VAL A 168 5.54 -3.32 -15.89
N LYS A 169 5.29 -4.46 -16.56
CA LYS A 169 5.43 -4.57 -18.02
C LYS A 169 4.51 -3.60 -18.76
N SER A 170 3.27 -3.45 -18.30
CA SER A 170 2.30 -2.51 -18.88
C SER A 170 2.78 -1.07 -18.74
N TYR A 171 3.27 -0.70 -17.56
CA TYR A 171 3.84 0.62 -17.29
C TYR A 171 5.10 0.89 -18.15
N GLN A 172 6.02 -0.07 -18.22
CA GLN A 172 7.23 0.05 -19.03
C GLN A 172 6.91 0.28 -20.51
N ARG A 173 5.94 -0.48 -21.04
CA ARG A 173 5.50 -0.34 -22.43
C ARG A 173 4.91 1.04 -22.70
N ALA A 174 4.07 1.54 -21.81
CA ALA A 174 3.46 2.87 -21.94
C ALA A 174 4.49 4.00 -21.75
N GLY A 175 5.51 3.78 -20.91
CA GLY A 175 6.56 4.76 -20.60
C GLY A 175 7.77 4.73 -21.54
N GLY A 176 7.77 3.88 -22.58
CA GLY A 176 8.91 3.75 -23.50
C GLY A 176 10.18 3.19 -22.84
N LEU A 177 10.02 2.38 -21.78
CA LEU A 177 11.12 1.71 -21.08
C LEU A 177 11.34 0.30 -21.66
N SER A 178 12.47 -0.33 -21.30
CA SER A 178 12.67 -1.77 -21.51
C SER A 178 11.55 -2.56 -20.83
N VAL A 179 10.87 -3.45 -21.57
CA VAL A 179 9.73 -4.24 -21.08
C VAL A 179 10.20 -5.58 -20.54
N ASP A 180 11.03 -5.55 -19.51
CA ASP A 180 11.62 -6.73 -18.87
C ASP A 180 10.79 -7.25 -17.67
N GLY A 181 9.82 -6.49 -17.18
CA GLY A 181 9.05 -6.82 -15.99
C GLY A 181 9.83 -6.70 -14.68
N ILE A 182 10.99 -6.03 -14.72
CA ILE A 182 11.83 -5.74 -13.56
C ILE A 182 11.66 -4.27 -13.20
N ALA A 183 11.29 -3.99 -11.95
CA ALA A 183 11.33 -2.62 -11.45
C ALA A 183 12.77 -2.31 -11.03
N GLY A 184 13.59 -1.89 -12.00
CA GLY A 184 14.96 -1.40 -11.77
C GLY A 184 15.03 0.12 -11.67
N PRO A 185 16.25 0.70 -11.64
CA PRO A 185 16.44 2.13 -11.43
C PRO A 185 15.72 3.01 -12.46
N ALA A 186 15.74 2.63 -13.74
CA ALA A 186 15.03 3.37 -14.78
C ALA A 186 13.49 3.39 -14.55
N THR A 187 12.93 2.24 -14.15
CA THR A 187 11.51 2.12 -13.82
C THR A 187 11.16 2.99 -12.60
N PHE A 188 11.93 2.91 -11.52
CA PHE A 188 11.69 3.71 -10.31
C PHE A 188 11.81 5.22 -10.56
N LEU A 189 12.81 5.66 -11.33
CA LEU A 189 12.97 7.07 -11.68
C LEU A 189 11.78 7.60 -12.49
N SER A 190 11.25 6.80 -13.42
CA SER A 190 10.05 7.17 -14.19
C SER A 190 8.80 7.24 -13.30
N LEU A 191 8.68 6.32 -12.33
CA LEU A 191 7.57 6.23 -11.40
C LEU A 191 7.47 7.44 -10.44
N ILE A 192 8.61 8.02 -10.05
CA ILE A 192 8.64 9.19 -9.15
C ILE A 192 8.55 10.54 -9.86
N ALA A 193 8.68 10.57 -11.20
CA ALA A 193 8.47 11.78 -12.02
C ALA A 193 6.99 12.24 -12.05
#